data_AF-A0A6J1NPT9-F1
#
_entry.id   AF-A0A6J1NPT9-F1
#
_cell.length_a   1.000
_cell.length_b   1.000
_cell.length_c   1.000
_cell.angle_alpha   90.00
_cell.angle_beta   90.00
_cell.angle_gamma   90.00
#
_symmetry.space_group_name_H-M   'P 1'
#
loop_
_entity.id
_entity.type
_entity.pdbx_description
1 polymer ?
#
loop_
_entity_poly.entity_id
_entity_poly.type
_entity_poly.pdbx_seq_one_letter_code
_entity_poly.pdbx_strand_id
1 'polypeptide(L)'
;MFLSSLQSWLSKAPNYTIFRVNKLANFDCNILQKFLEVQSKELNSSAIPKISFVKPDCIVIEQWPEGTAVERSSSEVIVDTMCGAAVLRGSHIYAPGVLGLPTNCKLDEKVDIYADLDGQCKRGLKLKYDGSKLYVGTGQLKMLRYELFDNEIQAYGVAIHMLLPASRLPVINETVCPKGQLLLQNFPSIVAGWVVDAKPYEHILDMCAAPGNKTTHLAEMSDDKAHIMALDKTEQKVAKIKQTCETQGVTCVKAFVFDSRKCHSDEITDLKSPPFPSNTFDKVLLDAPCSGLGQRPQLKESKMSPKMLQSYKFVQRKLFGAAVRVLKVGGKLVYSTCTITVNENEGMVTWALENFPCIQLIPAEPFYGGPGLPDVGLSDEQRIMVQRFGPEEDPLRKVEDLSQNTIGFFIASFIKVSDHKINSGE
;
A
#
# COMPACT_ATOMS: atom_id res chain seq x y z
N MET A 1 -7.32 7.35 26.10
CA MET A 1 -7.80 8.31 25.10
C MET A 1 -7.07 8.19 23.77
N PHE A 2 -5.73 8.20 23.73
CA PHE A 2 -4.96 8.05 22.47
C PHE A 2 -5.16 6.70 21.75
N LEU A 3 -5.11 5.58 22.48
CA LEU A 3 -5.29 4.25 21.88
C LEU A 3 -6.70 4.06 21.29
N SER A 4 -7.73 4.58 21.96
CA SER A 4 -9.10 4.52 21.48
C SER A 4 -9.31 5.40 20.23
N SER A 5 -8.71 6.59 20.16
CA SER A 5 -8.77 7.43 18.96
C SER A 5 -8.01 6.81 17.79
N LEU A 6 -6.83 6.23 18.05
CA LEU A 6 -6.05 5.51 17.05
C LEU A 6 -6.81 4.28 16.50
N GLN A 7 -7.44 3.49 17.36
CA GLN A 7 -8.25 2.34 16.95
C GLN A 7 -9.46 2.79 16.10
N SER A 8 -10.12 3.89 16.49
CA SER A 8 -11.21 4.49 15.70
C SER A 8 -10.74 5.00 14.34
N TRP A 9 -9.53 5.57 14.28
CA TRP A 9 -8.93 6.02 13.02
C TRP A 9 -8.57 4.84 12.11
N LEU A 10 -7.96 3.78 12.67
CA LEU A 10 -7.60 2.57 11.93
C LEU A 10 -8.80 1.84 11.34
N SER A 11 -9.95 1.84 12.02
CA SER A 11 -11.16 1.15 11.55
C SER A 11 -11.89 1.88 10.43
N LYS A 12 -11.61 3.17 10.22
CA LYS A 12 -12.19 3.99 9.14
C LYS A 12 -11.34 3.94 7.88
N ALA A 13 -11.99 3.87 6.73
CA ALA A 13 -11.30 4.00 5.45
C ALA A 13 -10.73 5.43 5.30
N PRO A 14 -9.58 5.59 4.63
CA PRO A 14 -9.11 6.89 4.18
C PRO A 14 -10.18 7.63 3.38
N ASN A 15 -10.19 8.96 3.45
CA ASN A 15 -11.20 9.79 2.77
C ASN A 15 -10.91 10.03 1.29
N TYR A 16 -9.79 9.53 0.79
CA TYR A 16 -9.33 9.77 -0.58
C TYR A 16 -8.99 8.46 -1.28
N THR A 17 -9.37 8.40 -2.56
CA THR A 17 -8.84 7.41 -3.50
C THR A 17 -7.61 8.01 -4.17
N ILE A 18 -6.48 7.31 -4.08
CA ILE A 18 -5.18 7.80 -4.55
C ILE A 18 -4.69 6.92 -5.69
N PHE A 19 -4.43 7.54 -6.83
CA PHE A 19 -3.81 6.88 -7.98
C PHE A 19 -2.44 7.46 -8.26
N ARG A 20 -1.48 6.58 -8.51
CA ARG A 20 -0.23 6.93 -9.16
C ARG A 20 -0.46 6.91 -10.68
N VAL A 21 -0.10 7.99 -11.36
CA VAL A 21 -0.12 8.06 -12.82
C VAL A 21 1.19 7.52 -13.35
N ASN A 22 1.11 6.57 -14.28
CA ASN A 22 2.29 6.08 -14.97
C ASN A 22 2.78 7.15 -15.95
N LYS A 23 3.91 7.79 -15.66
CA LYS A 23 4.48 8.86 -16.52
C LYS A 23 4.97 8.36 -17.88
N LEU A 24 5.27 7.07 -18.00
CA LEU A 24 5.66 6.45 -19.27
C LEU A 24 4.46 6.22 -20.19
N ALA A 25 3.25 6.32 -19.65
CA ALA A 25 2.01 6.21 -20.40
C ALA A 25 1.33 7.59 -20.54
N ASN A 26 0.74 7.86 -21.70
CA ASN A 26 -0.09 9.05 -21.89
C ASN A 26 -1.46 8.82 -21.24
N PHE A 27 -1.64 9.36 -20.04
CA PHE A 27 -2.92 9.30 -19.32
C PHE A 27 -3.73 10.59 -19.53
N ASP A 28 -4.98 10.45 -19.97
CA ASP A 28 -5.95 11.56 -20.09
C ASP A 28 -6.87 11.59 -18.87
N CYS A 29 -6.71 12.62 -18.03
CA CYS A 29 -7.52 12.80 -16.83
C CYS A 29 -9.03 12.97 -17.13
N ASN A 30 -9.40 13.42 -18.34
CA ASN A 30 -10.80 13.54 -18.73
C ASN A 30 -11.54 12.20 -18.70
N ILE A 31 -10.83 11.07 -18.81
CA ILE A 31 -11.42 9.72 -18.68
C ILE A 31 -12.05 9.55 -17.30
N LEU A 32 -11.35 9.95 -16.23
CA LEU A 32 -11.86 9.86 -14.86
C LEU A 32 -13.04 10.81 -14.66
N GLN A 33 -12.96 12.04 -15.18
CA GLN A 33 -14.06 12.99 -15.06
C GLN A 33 -15.34 12.46 -15.72
N LYS A 34 -15.26 12.00 -16.98
CA LYS A 34 -16.40 11.40 -17.69
C LYS A 34 -16.95 10.18 -16.96
N PHE A 35 -16.08 9.35 -16.40
CA PHE A 35 -16.49 8.18 -15.64
C PHE A 35 -17.26 8.55 -14.37
N LEU A 36 -16.80 9.56 -13.63
CA LEU A 36 -17.52 10.08 -12.46
C LEU A 36 -18.86 10.73 -12.86
N GLU A 37 -18.94 11.41 -13.99
CA GLU A 37 -20.20 11.95 -14.53
C GLU A 37 -21.22 10.86 -14.90
N VAL A 38 -20.75 9.66 -15.30
CA VAL A 38 -21.64 8.50 -15.53
C VAL A 38 -22.13 7.96 -14.19
N GLN A 39 -21.23 7.74 -13.23
CA GLN A 39 -21.62 7.27 -11.89
C GLN A 39 -22.56 8.24 -11.17
N SER A 40 -22.39 9.55 -11.34
CA SER A 40 -23.26 10.54 -10.68
C SER A 40 -24.71 10.40 -11.13
N LYS A 41 -24.94 10.05 -12.40
CA LYS A 41 -26.27 9.76 -12.94
C LYS A 41 -26.87 8.51 -12.31
N GLU A 42 -26.09 7.45 -12.14
CA GLU A 42 -26.54 6.22 -11.46
C GLU A 42 -26.89 6.47 -9.98
N LEU A 43 -26.17 7.38 -9.35
CA LEU A 43 -26.38 7.77 -7.96
C LEU A 43 -27.41 8.90 -7.77
N ASN A 44 -28.00 9.42 -8.85
CA ASN A 44 -28.85 10.62 -8.84
C ASN A 44 -28.20 11.80 -8.09
N SER A 45 -26.89 11.95 -8.19
CA SER A 45 -26.13 13.03 -7.55
C SER A 45 -25.94 14.20 -8.51
N SER A 46 -26.13 15.42 -8.00
CA SER A 46 -25.99 16.66 -8.77
C SER A 46 -24.53 17.14 -8.89
N ALA A 47 -23.60 16.50 -8.18
CA ALA A 47 -22.18 16.85 -8.17
C ALA A 47 -21.30 15.61 -8.22
N ILE A 48 -20.12 15.75 -8.83
CA ILE A 48 -19.09 14.70 -8.88
C ILE A 48 -18.01 14.95 -7.82
N PRO A 49 -17.30 13.91 -7.35
CA PRO A 49 -16.15 14.06 -6.48
C PRO A 49 -15.07 14.92 -7.14
N LYS A 50 -14.40 15.75 -6.33
CA LYS A 50 -13.30 16.58 -6.82
C LYS A 50 -12.09 15.70 -7.13
N ILE A 51 -11.50 15.96 -8.29
CA ILE A 51 -10.20 15.39 -8.71
C ILE A 51 -9.15 16.49 -8.54
N SER A 52 -8.04 16.18 -7.90
CA SER A 52 -6.89 17.07 -7.74
C SER A 52 -5.57 16.32 -7.87
N PHE A 53 -4.47 17.06 -7.98
CA PHE A 53 -3.13 16.48 -8.10
C PHE A 53 -2.23 17.05 -7.01
N VAL A 54 -1.52 16.18 -6.30
CA VAL A 54 -0.43 16.60 -5.39
C VAL A 54 0.83 16.91 -6.19
N LYS A 55 1.09 16.05 -7.17
CA LYS A 55 2.13 16.17 -8.20
C LYS A 55 1.57 15.59 -9.50
N PRO A 56 2.21 15.84 -10.66
CA PRO A 56 1.73 15.30 -11.94
C PRO A 56 1.50 13.78 -11.95
N ASP A 57 2.19 13.02 -11.11
CA ASP A 57 2.06 11.57 -10.95
C ASP A 57 1.19 11.09 -9.79
N CYS A 58 0.49 11.98 -9.08
CA CYS A 58 -0.33 11.61 -7.92
C CYS A 58 -1.69 12.29 -7.97
N ILE A 59 -2.71 11.53 -8.38
CA ILE A 59 -4.10 11.93 -8.41
C ILE A 59 -4.75 11.63 -7.06
N VAL A 60 -5.54 12.59 -6.59
CA VAL A 60 -6.39 12.50 -5.39
C VAL A 60 -7.83 12.70 -5.81
N ILE A 61 -8.67 11.74 -5.45
CA ILE A 61 -10.12 11.79 -5.69
C ILE A 61 -10.82 11.76 -4.33
N GLU A 62 -11.67 12.75 -4.09
CA GLU A 62 -12.44 12.88 -2.86
C GLU A 62 -13.63 11.90 -2.80
N GLN A 63 -14.33 11.86 -1.67
CA GLN A 63 -15.60 11.14 -1.53
C GLN A 63 -16.72 11.81 -2.35
N TRP A 64 -17.76 11.03 -2.67
CA TRP A 64 -19.04 11.59 -3.09
C TRP A 64 -19.58 12.55 -2.03
N PRO A 65 -20.25 13.67 -2.38
CA PRO A 65 -20.81 14.63 -1.43
C PRO A 65 -21.74 13.99 -0.38
N GLU A 66 -21.84 14.57 0.82
CA GLU A 66 -22.57 13.96 1.97
C GLU A 66 -24.04 13.65 1.70
N GLY A 67 -24.70 14.39 0.80
CA GLY A 67 -26.07 14.12 0.38
C GLY A 67 -26.24 12.95 -0.60
N THR A 68 -25.15 12.34 -1.09
CA THR A 68 -25.22 11.22 -2.03
C THR A 68 -25.57 9.94 -1.27
N ALA A 69 -26.74 9.36 -1.58
CA ALA A 69 -27.24 8.17 -0.93
C ALA A 69 -27.90 7.23 -1.94
N VAL A 70 -27.88 5.93 -1.63
CA VAL A 70 -28.60 4.90 -2.38
C VAL A 70 -29.63 4.28 -1.43
N GLU A 71 -30.83 4.05 -1.95
CA GLU A 71 -31.89 3.35 -1.22
C GLU A 71 -31.42 1.97 -0.75
N ARG A 72 -31.64 1.69 0.54
CA ARG A 72 -31.27 0.45 1.21
C ARG A 72 -32.12 -0.72 0.71
N SER A 73 -31.51 -1.89 0.58
CA SER A 73 -32.21 -3.12 0.20
C SER A 73 -32.52 -4.00 1.42
N SER A 74 -33.59 -4.78 1.34
CA SER A 74 -33.86 -5.85 2.32
C SER A 74 -32.97 -7.09 2.11
N SER A 75 -32.38 -7.26 0.93
CA SER A 75 -31.51 -8.39 0.59
C SER A 75 -30.10 -8.13 1.13
N GLU A 76 -29.66 -8.93 2.09
CA GLU A 76 -28.33 -8.79 2.71
C GLU A 76 -27.34 -9.81 2.13
N VAL A 77 -26.21 -9.34 1.61
CA VAL A 77 -25.10 -10.17 1.16
C VAL A 77 -23.93 -10.07 2.13
N ILE A 78 -23.37 -11.21 2.51
CA ILE A 78 -22.29 -11.29 3.49
C ILE A 78 -20.96 -11.55 2.79
N VAL A 79 -19.95 -10.77 3.17
CA VAL A 79 -18.55 -10.91 2.71
C VAL A 79 -17.62 -11.00 3.92
N ASP A 80 -16.39 -11.46 3.71
CA ASP A 80 -15.37 -11.40 4.76
C ASP A 80 -14.88 -9.95 5.00
N THR A 81 -14.12 -9.74 6.07
CA THR A 81 -13.59 -8.42 6.46
C THR A 81 -12.56 -7.85 5.49
N MET A 82 -11.84 -8.69 4.74
CA MET A 82 -10.86 -8.24 3.74
C MET A 82 -11.59 -7.68 2.50
N CYS A 83 -12.61 -8.40 2.04
CA CYS A 83 -13.51 -7.97 0.98
C CYS A 83 -14.27 -6.71 1.39
N GLY A 84 -14.81 -6.67 2.62
CA GLY A 84 -15.46 -5.49 3.17
C GLY A 84 -14.54 -4.26 3.21
N ALA A 85 -13.28 -4.44 3.62
CA ALA A 85 -12.29 -3.36 3.61
C ALA A 85 -11.98 -2.88 2.19
N ALA A 86 -11.90 -3.79 1.20
CA ALA A 86 -11.72 -3.44 -0.21
C ALA A 86 -12.92 -2.67 -0.77
N VAL A 87 -14.15 -3.06 -0.42
CA VAL A 87 -15.38 -2.33 -0.80
C VAL A 87 -15.36 -0.91 -0.26
N LEU A 88 -15.02 -0.74 1.03
CA LEU A 88 -14.86 0.58 1.63
C LEU A 88 -13.74 1.40 1.01
N ARG A 89 -12.86 0.80 0.20
CA ARG A 89 -11.80 1.45 -0.57
C ARG A 89 -12.17 1.66 -2.05
N GLY A 90 -13.44 1.45 -2.41
CA GLY A 90 -13.94 1.67 -3.77
C GLY A 90 -13.83 0.45 -4.69
N SER A 91 -13.83 -0.77 -4.16
CA SER A 91 -13.81 -2.00 -4.96
C SER A 91 -15.23 -2.52 -5.24
N HIS A 92 -15.42 -3.16 -6.39
CA HIS A 92 -16.50 -4.14 -6.58
C HIS A 92 -16.24 -5.41 -5.75
N ILE A 93 -17.25 -6.28 -5.65
CA ILE A 93 -17.10 -7.58 -5.01
C ILE A 93 -16.98 -8.64 -6.09
N TYR A 94 -15.88 -9.37 -6.03
CA TYR A 94 -15.62 -10.51 -6.91
C TYR A 94 -16.15 -11.81 -6.28
N ALA A 95 -16.51 -12.78 -7.12
CA ALA A 95 -17.14 -14.03 -6.69
C ALA A 95 -16.45 -14.77 -5.53
N PRO A 96 -15.10 -14.84 -5.44
CA PRO A 96 -14.44 -15.45 -4.29
C PRO A 96 -14.74 -14.76 -2.95
N GLY A 97 -15.03 -13.46 -2.95
CA GLY A 97 -15.27 -12.66 -1.74
C GLY A 97 -16.69 -12.79 -1.17
N VAL A 98 -17.63 -13.43 -1.87
CA VAL A 98 -19.01 -13.63 -1.38
C VAL A 98 -19.07 -14.85 -0.47
N LEU A 99 -19.54 -14.66 0.76
CA LEU A 99 -19.76 -15.73 1.74
C LEU A 99 -21.22 -16.17 1.83
N GLY A 100 -22.15 -15.22 1.87
CA GLY A 100 -23.58 -15.50 2.03
C GLY A 100 -24.42 -14.72 1.03
N LEU A 101 -25.35 -15.38 0.37
CA LEU A 101 -26.30 -14.79 -0.58
C LEU A 101 -27.67 -15.46 -0.36
N PRO A 102 -28.72 -14.69 -0.02
CA PRO A 102 -30.08 -15.22 0.12
C PRO A 102 -30.60 -15.88 -1.15
N THR A 103 -31.53 -16.82 -0.99
CA THR A 103 -32.02 -17.64 -2.12
C THR A 103 -33.02 -16.92 -3.02
N ASN A 104 -33.61 -15.82 -2.57
CA ASN A 104 -34.66 -15.08 -3.27
C ASN A 104 -34.11 -13.92 -4.13
N CYS A 105 -32.80 -13.69 -4.15
CA CYS A 105 -32.20 -12.58 -4.87
C CYS A 105 -32.23 -12.81 -6.39
N LYS A 106 -32.54 -11.75 -7.16
CA LYS A 106 -32.57 -11.73 -8.62
C LYS A 106 -31.39 -10.96 -9.19
N LEU A 107 -31.03 -11.26 -10.44
CA LEU A 107 -30.03 -10.47 -11.17
C LEU A 107 -30.46 -9.00 -11.24
N ASP A 108 -29.47 -8.12 -11.15
CA ASP A 108 -29.57 -6.66 -11.18
C ASP A 108 -30.38 -6.04 -10.03
N GLU A 109 -30.87 -6.83 -9.07
CA GLU A 109 -31.50 -6.29 -7.87
C GLU A 109 -30.47 -5.58 -6.99
N LYS A 110 -30.91 -4.54 -6.28
CA LYS A 110 -30.10 -3.89 -5.26
C LYS A 110 -29.95 -4.82 -4.07
N VAL A 111 -28.73 -4.92 -3.55
CA VAL A 111 -28.37 -5.69 -2.36
C VAL A 111 -27.53 -4.86 -1.42
N ASP A 112 -27.76 -5.02 -0.11
CA ASP A 112 -26.95 -4.39 0.93
C ASP A 112 -25.84 -5.35 1.35
N ILE A 113 -24.63 -4.82 1.42
CA ILE A 113 -23.42 -5.61 1.68
C ILE A 113 -23.00 -5.44 3.13
N TYR A 114 -22.72 -6.55 3.79
CA TYR A 114 -22.23 -6.59 5.16
C TYR A 114 -20.94 -7.40 5.26
N ALA A 115 -19.97 -6.86 5.98
CA ALA A 115 -18.74 -7.56 6.36
C ALA A 115 -18.95 -8.32 7.67
N ASP A 116 -18.61 -9.61 7.68
CA ASP A 116 -18.66 -10.48 8.86
C ASP A 116 -17.51 -10.18 9.83
N LEU A 117 -17.81 -9.51 10.95
CA LEU A 117 -16.82 -9.11 11.95
C LEU A 117 -16.40 -10.31 12.83
N ASP A 118 -17.30 -11.25 13.08
CA ASP A 118 -17.04 -12.43 13.89
C ASP A 118 -16.15 -13.44 13.16
N GLY A 119 -16.20 -13.45 11.82
CA GLY A 119 -15.53 -14.42 10.97
C GLY A 119 -16.13 -15.83 11.09
N GLN A 120 -17.43 -15.91 11.38
CA GLN A 120 -18.17 -17.15 11.62
C GLN A 120 -19.16 -17.47 10.50
N CYS A 121 -19.35 -16.56 9.53
CA CYS A 121 -20.19 -16.82 8.38
C CYS A 121 -19.56 -17.90 7.50
N LYS A 122 -20.28 -19.01 7.34
CA LYS A 122 -19.86 -20.10 6.45
C LYS A 122 -20.13 -19.72 4.99
N ARG A 123 -19.18 -20.07 4.11
CA ARG A 123 -19.37 -19.92 2.66
C ARG A 123 -20.60 -20.70 2.21
N GLY A 124 -21.45 -20.07 1.39
CA GLY A 124 -22.72 -20.61 0.96
C GLY A 124 -23.86 -20.41 1.96
N LEU A 125 -23.78 -19.47 2.91
CA LEU A 125 -24.92 -19.17 3.78
C LEU A 125 -26.15 -18.74 2.93
N LYS A 126 -27.31 -19.36 3.20
CA LYS A 126 -28.60 -19.11 2.49
C LYS A 126 -29.54 -18.17 3.24
N LEU A 127 -29.41 -18.14 4.56
CA LEU A 127 -30.28 -17.41 5.46
C LEU A 127 -29.64 -16.09 5.85
N LYS A 128 -30.42 -15.24 6.53
CA LYS A 128 -29.90 -14.04 7.18
C LYS A 128 -28.78 -14.40 8.16
N TYR A 129 -27.73 -13.58 8.18
CA TYR A 129 -26.65 -13.73 9.14
C TYR A 129 -26.94 -12.87 10.38
N ASP A 130 -27.05 -13.52 11.54
CA ASP A 130 -27.39 -12.87 12.82
C ASP A 130 -26.17 -12.49 13.67
N GLY A 131 -24.96 -12.80 13.19
CA GLY A 131 -23.71 -12.41 13.86
C GLY A 131 -23.38 -10.91 13.72
N SER A 132 -22.32 -10.49 14.39
CA SER A 132 -21.80 -9.14 14.32
C SER A 132 -21.32 -8.83 12.91
N LYS A 133 -21.92 -7.82 12.30
CA LYS A 133 -21.70 -7.45 10.92
C LYS A 133 -21.72 -5.94 10.73
N LEU A 134 -20.89 -5.46 9.81
CA LEU A 134 -20.80 -4.05 9.46
C LEU A 134 -21.34 -3.81 8.06
N TYR A 135 -22.26 -2.87 7.90
CA TYR A 135 -22.68 -2.43 6.58
C TYR A 135 -21.52 -1.72 5.86
N VAL A 136 -21.18 -2.17 4.65
CA VAL A 136 -20.06 -1.64 3.86
C VAL A 136 -20.49 -0.95 2.56
N GLY A 137 -21.75 -1.07 2.15
CA GLY A 137 -22.29 -0.36 0.98
C GLY A 137 -23.47 -1.08 0.33
N THR A 138 -24.03 -0.45 -0.69
CA THR A 138 -25.10 -1.04 -1.52
C THR A 138 -24.58 -1.25 -2.94
N GLY A 139 -24.94 -2.38 -3.54
CA GLY A 139 -24.56 -2.75 -4.91
C GLY A 139 -25.70 -3.42 -5.66
N GLN A 140 -25.43 -3.78 -6.92
CA GLN A 140 -26.32 -4.58 -7.76
C GLN A 140 -25.76 -5.98 -7.94
N LEU A 141 -26.60 -6.99 -7.78
CA LEU A 141 -26.20 -8.38 -7.96
C LEU A 141 -25.96 -8.68 -9.44
N LYS A 142 -24.79 -9.26 -9.77
CA LYS A 142 -24.39 -9.64 -11.14
C LYS A 142 -24.18 -11.14 -11.30
N MET A 143 -24.13 -11.90 -10.20
CA MET A 143 -24.05 -13.36 -10.21
C MET A 143 -25.06 -13.95 -9.24
N LEU A 144 -25.76 -14.97 -9.70
CA LEU A 144 -26.71 -15.73 -8.90
C LEU A 144 -26.00 -16.75 -8.03
N ARG A 145 -26.75 -17.26 -7.07
CA ARG A 145 -26.25 -18.18 -6.06
C ARG A 145 -25.64 -19.47 -6.64
N TYR A 146 -26.28 -20.05 -7.67
CA TYR A 146 -25.75 -21.27 -8.30
C TYR A 146 -24.39 -20.98 -8.97
N GLU A 147 -24.18 -19.79 -9.53
CA GLU A 147 -22.91 -19.42 -10.15
C GLU A 147 -21.79 -19.24 -9.13
N LEU A 148 -22.11 -18.85 -7.89
CA LEU A 148 -21.12 -18.53 -6.84
C LEU A 148 -20.70 -19.72 -5.98
N PHE A 149 -21.59 -20.70 -5.81
CA PHE A 149 -21.42 -21.79 -4.84
C PHE A 149 -21.62 -23.19 -5.44
N ASP A 150 -21.77 -23.31 -6.75
CA ASP A 150 -21.66 -24.61 -7.41
C ASP A 150 -20.20 -25.09 -7.34
N ASN A 151 -20.04 -26.38 -7.05
CA ASN A 151 -18.76 -26.95 -6.61
C ASN A 151 -17.86 -27.39 -7.76
N GLU A 152 -18.36 -27.42 -9.00
CA GLU A 152 -17.61 -27.93 -10.15
C GLU A 152 -16.62 -26.89 -10.71
N ILE A 153 -16.92 -25.59 -10.59
CA ILE A 153 -16.10 -24.52 -11.14
C ILE A 153 -15.92 -23.42 -10.09
N GLN A 154 -14.67 -23.03 -9.84
CA GLN A 154 -14.40 -21.87 -9.00
C GLN A 154 -14.88 -20.59 -9.71
N ALA A 155 -15.94 -19.99 -9.17
CA ALA A 155 -16.51 -18.75 -9.67
C ALA A 155 -15.47 -17.61 -9.67
N TYR A 156 -15.43 -16.85 -10.77
CA TYR A 156 -14.55 -15.70 -10.96
C TYR A 156 -15.30 -14.54 -11.62
N GLY A 157 -14.78 -13.32 -11.49
CA GLY A 157 -15.40 -12.12 -12.03
C GLY A 157 -16.22 -11.34 -10.99
N VAL A 158 -16.85 -10.25 -11.44
CA VAL A 158 -17.62 -9.35 -10.58
C VAL A 158 -18.96 -9.99 -10.24
N ALA A 159 -19.15 -10.32 -8.96
CA ALA A 159 -20.40 -10.85 -8.44
C ALA A 159 -21.39 -9.74 -8.06
N ILE A 160 -20.87 -8.60 -7.60
CA ILE A 160 -21.68 -7.45 -7.20
C ILE A 160 -21.02 -6.18 -7.71
N HIS A 161 -21.76 -5.47 -8.53
CA HIS A 161 -21.42 -4.14 -8.99
C HIS A 161 -21.78 -3.14 -7.89
N MET A 162 -20.79 -2.74 -7.10
CA MET A 162 -20.99 -1.74 -6.04
C MET A 162 -21.43 -0.40 -6.62
N LEU A 163 -22.54 0.15 -6.10
CA LEU A 163 -23.05 1.47 -6.47
C LEU A 163 -22.44 2.53 -5.56
N LEU A 164 -22.58 2.36 -4.24
CA LEU A 164 -22.07 3.31 -3.26
C LEU A 164 -21.54 2.57 -2.02
N PRO A 165 -20.21 2.57 -1.82
CA PRO A 165 -19.62 2.15 -0.56
C PRO A 165 -20.07 3.04 0.60
N ALA A 166 -20.13 2.50 1.82
CA ALA A 166 -20.45 3.27 3.02
C ALA A 166 -19.41 4.37 3.33
N SER A 167 -18.18 4.23 2.81
CA SER A 167 -17.16 5.28 2.84
C SER A 167 -17.39 6.40 1.84
N ARG A 168 -18.37 6.27 0.94
CA ARG A 168 -18.62 7.19 -0.19
C ARG A 168 -17.43 7.36 -1.14
N LEU A 169 -16.41 6.51 -1.08
CA LEU A 169 -15.34 6.55 -2.07
C LEU A 169 -15.88 6.13 -3.43
N PRO A 170 -15.47 6.78 -4.53
CA PRO A 170 -15.86 6.38 -5.87
C PRO A 170 -15.35 4.98 -6.19
N VAL A 171 -16.17 4.21 -6.91
CA VAL A 171 -15.83 2.85 -7.32
C VAL A 171 -15.10 2.93 -8.65
N ILE A 172 -13.77 3.00 -8.61
CA ILE A 172 -12.91 3.13 -9.80
C ILE A 172 -12.04 1.88 -9.86
N ASN A 173 -12.17 1.12 -10.94
CA ASN A 173 -11.49 -0.15 -11.12
C ASN A 173 -10.59 -0.12 -12.39
N GLU A 174 -9.87 -1.21 -12.62
CA GLU A 174 -8.96 -1.36 -13.77
C GLU A 174 -9.67 -1.43 -15.14
N THR A 175 -11.00 -1.51 -15.20
CA THR A 175 -11.76 -1.48 -16.46
C THR A 175 -12.06 -0.06 -16.91
N VAL A 176 -11.89 0.94 -16.04
CA VAL A 176 -12.17 2.36 -16.33
C VAL A 176 -11.06 2.98 -17.17
N CYS A 177 -9.82 2.67 -16.83
CA CYS A 177 -8.63 3.19 -17.49
C CYS A 177 -7.89 2.04 -18.18
N PRO A 178 -7.28 2.27 -19.35
CA PRO A 178 -6.40 1.29 -19.96
C PRO A 178 -5.35 0.78 -18.97
N LYS A 179 -5.14 -0.53 -18.96
CA LYS A 179 -4.14 -1.16 -18.09
C LYS A 179 -2.79 -0.48 -18.25
N GLY A 180 -2.12 -0.25 -17.12
CA GLY A 180 -0.80 0.36 -17.09
C GLY A 180 -0.76 1.88 -17.00
N GLN A 181 -1.88 2.60 -17.18
CA GLN A 181 -1.88 4.07 -17.11
C GLN A 181 -2.02 4.62 -15.69
N LEU A 182 -2.81 3.95 -14.85
CA LEU A 182 -3.01 4.29 -13.45
C LEU A 182 -2.74 3.07 -12.57
N LEU A 183 -2.24 3.34 -11.37
CA LEU A 183 -2.07 2.34 -10.34
C LEU A 183 -2.68 2.84 -9.02
N LEU A 184 -3.59 2.07 -8.44
CA LEU A 184 -4.09 2.35 -7.10
C LEU A 184 -2.94 2.13 -6.09
N GLN A 185 -2.49 3.21 -5.45
CA GLN A 185 -1.36 3.15 -4.52
C GLN A 185 -1.56 4.14 -3.40
N ASN A 186 -1.31 3.71 -2.16
CA ASN A 186 -1.42 4.57 -0.99
C ASN A 186 -0.48 5.77 -1.11
N PHE A 187 -0.97 6.97 -0.75
CA PHE A 187 -0.21 8.21 -0.83
C PHE A 187 1.18 8.12 -0.17
N PRO A 188 1.35 7.60 1.07
CA PRO A 188 2.67 7.48 1.68
C PRO A 188 3.63 6.56 0.91
N SER A 189 3.10 5.56 0.19
CA SER A 189 3.92 4.68 -0.66
C SER A 189 4.37 5.37 -1.95
N ILE A 190 3.64 6.37 -2.45
CA ILE A 190 4.08 7.24 -3.56
C ILE A 190 5.15 8.20 -3.04
N VAL A 191 4.93 8.80 -1.86
CA VAL A 191 5.92 9.67 -1.20
C VAL A 191 7.24 8.94 -0.99
N ALA A 192 7.23 7.67 -0.56
CA ALA A 192 8.45 6.87 -0.44
C ALA A 192 9.24 6.77 -1.76
N GLY A 193 8.56 6.63 -2.90
CA GLY A 193 9.20 6.67 -4.22
C GLY A 193 9.84 8.04 -4.50
N TRP A 194 9.12 9.14 -4.19
CA TRP A 194 9.66 10.49 -4.30
C TRP A 194 10.90 10.73 -3.42
N VAL A 195 10.96 10.14 -2.23
CA VAL A 195 12.11 10.25 -1.31
C VAL A 195 13.34 9.52 -1.84
N VAL A 196 13.15 8.35 -2.48
CA VAL A 196 14.24 7.66 -3.19
C VAL A 196 14.80 8.56 -4.28
N ASP A 197 13.91 9.22 -5.03
CA ASP A 197 14.26 10.17 -6.09
C ASP A 197 15.09 9.54 -7.21
N ALA A 198 14.67 8.38 -7.74
CA ALA A 198 15.40 7.64 -8.77
C ALA A 198 15.71 8.50 -10.01
N LYS A 199 16.97 8.46 -10.47
CA LYS A 199 17.44 9.20 -11.65
C LYS A 199 17.84 8.25 -12.79
N PRO A 200 17.82 8.71 -14.05
CA PRO A 200 18.37 7.97 -15.17
C PRO A 200 19.79 7.46 -14.88
N TYR A 201 20.08 6.23 -15.31
CA TYR A 201 21.40 5.56 -15.25
C TYR A 201 21.94 5.22 -13.86
N GLU A 202 21.20 5.49 -12.78
CA GLU A 202 21.56 5.02 -11.44
C GLU A 202 21.34 3.51 -11.28
N HIS A 203 22.22 2.86 -10.52
CA HIS A 203 22.01 1.50 -10.05
C HIS A 203 21.17 1.53 -8.77
N ILE A 204 19.97 0.94 -8.84
CA ILE A 204 19.00 0.97 -7.75
C ILE A 204 18.62 -0.45 -7.34
N LEU A 205 18.59 -0.72 -6.04
CA LEU A 205 18.11 -1.98 -5.48
C LEU A 205 16.78 -1.77 -4.75
N ASP A 206 15.75 -2.51 -5.13
CA ASP A 206 14.52 -2.68 -4.34
C ASP A 206 14.55 -4.06 -3.68
N MET A 207 14.76 -4.08 -2.36
CA MET A 207 15.03 -5.32 -1.62
C MET A 207 13.79 -6.16 -1.32
N CYS A 208 12.58 -5.60 -1.37
CA CYS A 208 11.35 -6.27 -0.99
C CYS A 208 10.23 -5.83 -1.95
N ALA A 209 10.45 -6.12 -3.23
CA ALA A 209 9.83 -5.39 -4.31
C ALA A 209 8.37 -5.77 -4.59
N ALA A 210 7.89 -6.95 -4.19
CA ALA A 210 6.57 -7.39 -4.62
C ALA A 210 5.44 -6.60 -3.93
N PRO A 211 4.37 -6.22 -4.66
CA PRO A 211 4.02 -6.67 -6.02
C PRO A 211 4.62 -5.84 -7.18
N GLY A 212 5.53 -4.91 -6.91
CA GLY A 212 6.23 -4.09 -7.92
C GLY A 212 5.78 -2.63 -7.97
N ASN A 213 4.89 -2.19 -7.08
CA ASN A 213 4.28 -0.86 -7.15
C ASN A 213 5.29 0.28 -6.96
N LYS A 214 6.20 0.15 -5.99
CA LYS A 214 7.29 1.13 -5.77
C LYS A 214 8.39 0.94 -6.81
N THR A 215 8.75 -0.30 -7.13
CA THR A 215 9.75 -0.62 -8.17
C THR A 215 9.44 0.06 -9.50
N THR A 216 8.20 -0.07 -9.98
CA THR A 216 7.75 0.58 -11.22
C THR A 216 7.67 2.09 -11.09
N HIS A 217 7.36 2.64 -9.92
CA HIS A 217 7.45 4.09 -9.67
C HIS A 217 8.88 4.60 -9.80
N LEU A 218 9.87 3.86 -9.28
CA LEU A 218 11.28 4.22 -9.46
C LEU A 218 11.69 4.17 -10.94
N ALA A 219 11.20 3.19 -11.70
CA ALA A 219 11.44 3.12 -13.14
C ALA A 219 10.88 4.35 -13.86
N GLU A 220 9.63 4.71 -13.60
CA GLU A 220 8.98 5.90 -14.17
C GLU A 220 9.69 7.21 -13.81
N MET A 221 10.14 7.36 -12.56
CA MET A 221 10.89 8.55 -12.13
C MET A 221 12.23 8.69 -12.85
N SER A 222 12.83 7.57 -13.26
CA SER A 222 14.06 7.52 -14.03
C SER A 222 13.85 7.58 -15.55
N ASP A 223 12.63 7.86 -16.02
CA ASP A 223 12.22 7.76 -17.43
C ASP A 223 12.58 6.40 -18.06
N ASP A 224 12.44 5.32 -17.28
CA ASP A 224 12.80 3.93 -17.62
C ASP A 224 14.28 3.76 -18.04
N LYS A 225 15.19 4.58 -17.50
CA LYS A 225 16.64 4.57 -17.83
C LYS A 225 17.56 4.17 -16.67
N ALA A 226 17.04 3.93 -15.48
CA ALA A 226 17.84 3.39 -14.37
C ALA A 226 18.21 1.90 -14.58
N HIS A 227 19.07 1.37 -13.72
CA HIS A 227 19.35 -0.07 -13.64
C HIS A 227 18.75 -0.60 -12.33
N ILE A 228 17.51 -1.08 -12.38
CA ILE A 228 16.77 -1.45 -11.17
C ILE A 228 16.82 -2.97 -10.96
N MET A 229 17.43 -3.40 -9.86
CA MET A 229 17.38 -4.79 -9.38
C MET A 229 16.26 -4.91 -8.36
N ALA A 230 15.28 -5.79 -8.63
CA ALA A 230 14.13 -6.00 -7.77
C ALA A 230 14.18 -7.42 -7.17
N LEU A 231 14.23 -7.53 -5.85
CA LEU A 231 14.32 -8.81 -5.15
C LEU A 231 13.03 -9.11 -4.39
N ASP A 232 12.59 -10.37 -4.42
CA ASP A 232 11.68 -10.91 -3.42
C ASP A 232 11.91 -12.41 -3.24
N LYS A 233 11.44 -12.97 -2.12
CA LYS A 233 11.82 -14.31 -1.65
C LYS A 233 11.13 -15.45 -2.40
N THR A 234 9.98 -15.22 -3.03
CA THR A 234 9.17 -16.29 -3.63
C THR A 234 8.92 -16.07 -5.11
N GLU A 235 8.82 -17.16 -5.87
CA GLU A 235 8.53 -17.14 -7.30
C GLU A 235 7.22 -16.43 -7.63
N GLN A 236 6.16 -16.69 -6.86
CA GLN A 236 4.85 -16.05 -7.05
C GLN A 236 4.94 -14.52 -6.94
N LYS A 237 5.69 -14.03 -5.97
CA LYS A 237 5.89 -12.59 -5.75
C LYS A 237 6.72 -11.95 -6.87
N VAL A 238 7.78 -12.63 -7.32
CA VAL A 238 8.60 -12.16 -8.43
C VAL A 238 7.84 -12.20 -9.77
N ALA A 239 7.03 -13.23 -10.00
CA ALA A 239 6.12 -13.27 -11.13
C ALA A 239 5.16 -12.07 -11.11
N LYS A 240 4.66 -11.67 -9.92
CA LYS A 240 3.84 -10.47 -9.78
C LYS A 240 4.58 -9.18 -10.11
N ILE A 241 5.84 -9.03 -9.66
CA ILE A 241 6.68 -7.87 -10.04
C ILE A 241 6.81 -7.79 -11.56
N LYS A 242 7.15 -8.91 -12.23
CA LYS A 242 7.29 -8.97 -13.69
C LYS A 242 5.99 -8.61 -14.39
N GLN A 243 4.86 -9.15 -13.94
CA GLN A 243 3.54 -8.82 -14.47
C GLN A 243 3.22 -7.32 -14.33
N THR A 244 3.53 -6.72 -13.16
CA THR A 244 3.30 -5.29 -12.92
C THR A 244 4.19 -4.43 -13.83
N CYS A 245 5.46 -4.80 -14.02
CA CYS A 245 6.37 -4.11 -14.95
C CYS A 245 5.87 -4.20 -16.39
N GLU A 246 5.49 -5.40 -16.86
CA GLU A 246 4.93 -5.60 -18.19
C GLU A 246 3.65 -4.78 -18.39
N THR A 247 2.75 -4.80 -17.41
CA THR A 247 1.51 -4.02 -17.44
C THR A 247 1.76 -2.52 -17.54
N GLN A 248 2.81 -2.00 -16.89
CA GLN A 248 3.17 -0.58 -16.90
C GLN A 248 4.17 -0.21 -18.01
N GLY A 249 4.57 -1.14 -18.87
CA GLY A 249 5.54 -0.90 -19.93
C GLY A 249 6.96 -0.58 -19.44
N VAL A 250 7.32 -1.03 -18.23
CA VAL A 250 8.63 -0.80 -17.62
C VAL A 250 9.63 -1.86 -18.10
N THR A 251 10.79 -1.42 -18.61
CA THR A 251 11.81 -2.32 -19.19
C THR A 251 13.13 -2.32 -18.44
N CYS A 252 13.39 -1.33 -17.59
CA CYS A 252 14.67 -1.15 -16.91
C CYS A 252 14.86 -2.00 -15.64
N VAL A 253 13.85 -2.80 -15.28
CA VAL A 253 13.79 -3.61 -14.07
C VAL A 253 14.19 -5.07 -14.34
N LYS A 254 15.10 -5.61 -13.54
CA LYS A 254 15.38 -7.05 -13.47
C LYS A 254 14.93 -7.62 -12.13
N ALA A 255 13.98 -8.55 -12.15
CA ALA A 255 13.40 -9.15 -10.96
C ALA A 255 13.94 -10.56 -10.68
N PHE A 256 14.37 -10.82 -9.43
CA PHE A 256 14.99 -12.08 -9.02
C PHE A 256 14.32 -12.69 -7.79
N VAL A 257 14.20 -14.02 -7.79
CA VAL A 257 13.79 -14.79 -6.61
C VAL A 257 15.01 -14.95 -5.73
N PHE A 258 15.10 -14.15 -4.68
CA PHE A 258 16.28 -14.10 -3.83
C PHE A 258 15.94 -13.65 -2.41
N ASP A 259 16.64 -14.19 -1.42
CA ASP A 259 16.54 -13.74 -0.03
C ASP A 259 17.42 -12.50 0.18
N SER A 260 16.79 -11.32 0.22
CA SER A 260 17.50 -10.04 0.31
C SER A 260 18.35 -9.87 1.57
N ARG A 261 18.18 -10.71 2.59
CA ARG A 261 19.09 -10.76 3.76
C ARG A 261 20.49 -11.25 3.40
N LYS A 262 20.63 -11.89 2.23
CA LYS A 262 21.86 -12.47 1.69
C LYS A 262 22.30 -11.78 0.40
N CYS A 263 21.79 -10.59 0.09
CA CYS A 263 22.06 -9.92 -1.18
C CYS A 263 23.48 -9.34 -1.29
N HIS A 264 24.27 -9.40 -0.22
CA HIS A 264 25.68 -9.02 -0.19
C HIS A 264 26.58 -10.27 -0.33
N SER A 265 27.65 -10.14 -1.11
CA SER A 265 28.76 -11.10 -1.20
C SER A 265 30.10 -10.36 -1.14
N ASP A 266 31.10 -10.98 -0.51
CA ASP A 266 32.49 -10.51 -0.52
C ASP A 266 33.27 -11.00 -1.75
N GLU A 267 32.72 -11.96 -2.49
CA GLU A 267 33.28 -12.43 -3.77
C GLU A 267 32.95 -11.45 -4.91
N ILE A 268 33.84 -11.35 -5.89
CA ILE A 268 33.58 -10.58 -7.11
C ILE A 268 32.53 -11.32 -7.93
N THR A 269 31.27 -10.93 -7.78
CA THR A 269 30.14 -11.39 -8.59
C THR A 269 29.79 -10.36 -9.67
N ASP A 270 29.14 -10.78 -10.76
CA ASP A 270 28.63 -9.85 -11.78
C ASP A 270 27.51 -8.98 -11.17
N LEU A 271 27.49 -7.68 -11.50
CA LEU A 271 26.47 -6.72 -11.05
C LEU A 271 25.08 -7.02 -11.63
N LYS A 272 24.98 -7.98 -12.55
CA LYS A 272 23.73 -8.35 -13.25
C LYS A 272 22.81 -9.28 -12.47
N SER A 273 23.26 -9.91 -11.39
CA SER A 273 22.45 -10.86 -10.60
C SER A 273 22.89 -10.96 -9.14
N PRO A 274 21.97 -11.19 -8.18
CA PRO A 274 22.32 -11.36 -6.78
C PRO A 274 23.09 -12.68 -6.52
N PRO A 275 23.94 -12.75 -5.48
CA PRO A 275 24.29 -11.66 -4.55
C PRO A 275 25.25 -10.65 -5.18
N PHE A 276 25.28 -9.43 -4.63
CA PHE A 276 26.02 -8.28 -5.16
C PHE A 276 27.23 -7.92 -4.29
N PRO A 277 28.31 -7.38 -4.87
CA PRO A 277 29.44 -6.85 -4.12
C PRO A 277 29.06 -5.66 -3.23
N SER A 278 29.92 -5.35 -2.26
CA SER A 278 29.83 -4.09 -1.50
C SER A 278 29.87 -2.87 -2.42
N ASN A 279 29.19 -1.78 -2.03
CA ASN A 279 29.20 -0.51 -2.77
C ASN A 279 28.77 -0.63 -4.25
N THR A 280 27.72 -1.41 -4.52
CA THR A 280 27.18 -1.62 -5.87
C THR A 280 26.13 -0.58 -6.26
N PHE A 281 25.26 -0.18 -5.33
CA PHE A 281 24.06 0.61 -5.66
C PHE A 281 24.20 2.07 -5.25
N ASP A 282 23.79 2.97 -6.14
CA ASP A 282 23.65 4.40 -5.85
C ASP A 282 22.48 4.64 -4.89
N LYS A 283 21.41 3.83 -5.03
CA LYS A 283 20.24 3.90 -4.16
C LYS A 283 19.73 2.52 -3.76
N VAL A 284 19.26 2.40 -2.52
CA VAL A 284 18.60 1.20 -2.03
C VAL A 284 17.25 1.59 -1.43
N LEU A 285 16.18 0.97 -1.90
CA LEU A 285 14.86 0.99 -1.26
C LEU A 285 14.69 -0.28 -0.44
N LEU A 286 14.49 -0.10 0.86
CA LEU A 286 14.09 -1.14 1.80
C LEU A 286 12.66 -0.87 2.28
N ASP A 287 11.68 -1.26 1.46
CA ASP A 287 10.27 -1.32 1.86
C ASP A 287 10.02 -2.60 2.67
N ALA A 288 10.37 -2.56 3.95
CA ALA A 288 10.59 -3.76 4.72
C ALA A 288 9.27 -4.50 5.04
N PRO A 289 9.27 -5.84 5.04
CA PRO A 289 8.13 -6.60 5.56
C PRO A 289 7.91 -6.20 7.02
N CYS A 290 6.68 -5.85 7.35
CA CYS A 290 6.31 -5.33 8.67
C CYS A 290 4.98 -5.96 9.13
N SER A 291 4.60 -5.64 10.36
CA SER A 291 3.34 -6.09 10.95
C SER A 291 2.08 -5.57 10.22
N GLY A 292 2.19 -4.53 9.39
CA GLY A 292 1.06 -3.99 8.62
C GLY A 292 -0.06 -3.39 9.47
N LEU A 293 0.21 -3.05 10.74
CA LEU A 293 -0.78 -2.50 11.66
C LEU A 293 -1.25 -1.08 11.31
N GLY A 294 -0.63 -0.44 10.31
CA GLY A 294 -1.07 0.85 9.79
C GLY A 294 -2.12 0.75 8.67
N GLN A 295 -2.44 -0.44 8.17
CA GLN A 295 -3.41 -0.58 7.06
C GLN A 295 -4.79 -0.07 7.46
N ARG A 296 -5.55 0.50 6.51
CA ARG A 296 -6.89 1.06 6.74
C ARG A 296 -7.83 0.79 5.57
N PRO A 297 -9.12 0.48 5.83
CA PRO A 297 -9.71 0.25 7.15
C PRO A 297 -9.34 -1.13 7.74
N GLN A 298 -9.20 -1.21 9.06
CA GLN A 298 -9.16 -2.45 9.82
C GLN A 298 -10.53 -2.76 10.42
N LEU A 299 -11.27 -3.65 9.75
CA LEU A 299 -12.61 -4.04 10.21
C LEU A 299 -12.57 -5.06 11.35
N LYS A 300 -11.45 -5.76 11.50
CA LYS A 300 -11.22 -6.74 12.55
C LYS A 300 -9.82 -6.59 13.09
N GLU A 301 -9.64 -6.92 14.36
CA GLU A 301 -8.32 -7.00 14.96
C GLU A 301 -7.41 -7.95 14.17
N SER A 302 -6.16 -7.51 14.00
CA SER A 302 -5.15 -8.31 13.33
C SER A 302 -4.95 -9.63 14.06
N LYS A 303 -4.80 -10.75 13.33
CA LYS A 303 -4.44 -12.07 13.89
C LYS A 303 -2.98 -12.11 14.39
N MET A 304 -2.37 -10.95 14.61
CA MET A 304 -0.97 -10.80 15.01
C MET A 304 -0.80 -11.23 16.47
N SER A 305 0.00 -12.27 16.71
CA SER A 305 0.42 -12.59 18.07
C SER A 305 1.55 -11.66 18.51
N PRO A 306 1.71 -11.40 19.82
CA PRO A 306 2.83 -10.60 20.34
C PRO A 306 4.20 -11.13 19.88
N LYS A 307 4.35 -12.47 19.78
CA LYS A 307 5.57 -13.12 19.30
C LYS A 307 5.83 -12.83 17.81
N MET A 308 4.80 -12.86 16.97
CA MET A 308 4.93 -12.50 15.55
C MET A 308 5.31 -11.02 15.41
N LEU A 309 4.63 -10.14 16.15
CA LEU A 309 4.92 -8.71 16.15
C LEU A 309 6.39 -8.41 16.48
N GLN A 310 6.93 -9.05 17.53
CA GLN A 310 8.32 -8.87 17.94
C GLN A 310 9.35 -9.45 16.95
N SER A 311 8.94 -10.35 16.04
CA SER A 311 9.86 -11.01 15.12
C SER A 311 10.28 -10.12 13.95
N TYR A 312 9.42 -9.19 13.53
CA TYR A 312 9.64 -8.33 12.35
C TYR A 312 10.89 -7.46 12.50
N LYS A 313 11.11 -6.86 13.67
CA LYS A 313 12.29 -6.01 13.92
C LYS A 313 13.61 -6.75 13.61
N PHE A 314 13.70 -8.04 13.93
CA PHE A 314 14.92 -8.82 13.69
C PHE A 314 15.15 -9.10 12.20
N VAL A 315 14.08 -9.35 11.45
CA VAL A 315 14.15 -9.53 10.00
C VAL A 315 14.53 -8.21 9.32
N GLN A 316 13.91 -7.10 9.75
CA GLN A 316 14.17 -5.75 9.25
C GLN A 316 15.63 -5.34 9.50
N ARG A 317 16.18 -5.60 10.69
CA ARG A 317 17.60 -5.34 11.02
C ARG A 317 18.56 -6.10 10.11
N LYS A 318 18.29 -7.38 9.81
CA LYS A 318 19.10 -8.17 8.88
C LYS A 318 19.05 -7.64 7.45
N LEU A 319 17.87 -7.24 6.99
CA LEU A 319 17.70 -6.61 5.67
C LEU A 319 18.44 -5.27 5.61
N PHE A 320 18.31 -4.44 6.64
CA PHE A 320 18.97 -3.15 6.71
C PHE A 320 20.50 -3.28 6.70
N GLY A 321 21.06 -4.23 7.46
CA GLY A 321 22.50 -4.51 7.43
C GLY A 321 22.99 -4.92 6.03
N ALA A 322 22.23 -5.76 5.32
CA ALA A 322 22.56 -6.12 3.94
C ALA A 322 22.47 -4.90 2.99
N ALA A 323 21.46 -4.03 3.18
CA ALA A 323 21.29 -2.79 2.42
C ALA A 323 22.51 -1.87 2.54
N VAL A 324 23.00 -1.64 3.77
CA VAL A 324 24.16 -0.76 4.04
C VAL A 324 25.44 -1.27 3.37
N ARG A 325 25.63 -2.59 3.30
CA ARG A 325 26.81 -3.19 2.66
C ARG A 325 26.85 -2.97 1.16
N VAL A 326 25.74 -3.21 0.47
CA VAL A 326 25.65 -3.07 -1.00
C VAL A 326 25.49 -1.63 -1.47
N LEU A 327 25.17 -0.69 -0.58
CA LEU A 327 25.06 0.74 -0.88
C LEU A 327 26.44 1.39 -1.05
N LYS A 328 26.63 2.20 -2.09
CA LYS A 328 27.85 3.00 -2.31
C LYS A 328 28.05 4.06 -1.24
N VAL A 329 29.29 4.45 -0.98
CA VAL A 329 29.59 5.72 -0.29
C VAL A 329 29.03 6.88 -1.11
N GLY A 330 28.32 7.80 -0.46
CA GLY A 330 27.49 8.84 -1.06
C GLY A 330 26.11 8.36 -1.50
N GLY A 331 25.85 7.05 -1.48
CA GLY A 331 24.56 6.47 -1.87
C GLY A 331 23.45 6.71 -0.84
N LYS A 332 22.20 6.69 -1.31
CA LYS A 332 20.99 6.91 -0.49
C LYS A 332 20.27 5.59 -0.18
N LEU A 333 20.00 5.34 1.10
CA LEU A 333 19.10 4.28 1.56
C LEU A 333 17.78 4.90 2.01
N VAL A 334 16.66 4.38 1.51
CA VAL A 334 15.32 4.73 2.00
C VAL A 334 14.71 3.50 2.66
N TYR A 335 14.35 3.64 3.93
CA TYR A 335 13.64 2.64 4.70
C TYR A 335 12.18 3.05 4.83
N SER A 336 11.25 2.12 4.56
CA SER A 336 9.83 2.38 4.77
C SER A 336 9.06 1.17 5.31
N THR A 337 7.98 1.45 6.04
CA THR A 337 7.03 0.44 6.53
C THR A 337 5.60 0.96 6.46
N CYS A 338 4.63 0.05 6.38
CA CYS A 338 3.19 0.35 6.53
C CYS A 338 2.67 -0.04 7.92
N THR A 339 3.49 0.17 8.95
CA THR A 339 3.13 -0.04 10.34
C THR A 339 3.31 1.22 11.17
N ILE A 340 2.73 1.19 12.37
CA ILE A 340 2.70 2.29 13.32
C ILE A 340 3.54 1.98 14.58
N THR A 341 4.20 0.83 14.63
CA THR A 341 4.93 0.40 15.82
C THR A 341 6.28 1.11 15.94
N VAL A 342 6.57 1.62 17.14
CA VAL A 342 7.84 2.27 17.46
C VAL A 342 9.03 1.35 17.19
N ASN A 343 8.90 0.06 17.53
CA ASN A 343 9.98 -0.92 17.38
C ASN A 343 10.41 -1.16 15.93
N GLU A 344 9.49 -1.04 14.98
CA GLU A 344 9.76 -1.21 13.55
C GLU A 344 10.13 0.12 12.90
N ASN A 345 9.80 1.27 13.52
CA ASN A 345 9.97 2.60 12.94
C ASN A 345 11.12 3.37 13.62
N GLU A 346 10.82 4.24 14.60
CA GLU A 346 11.81 5.07 15.27
C GLU A 346 12.92 4.23 15.92
N GLY A 347 12.56 3.11 16.57
CA GLY A 347 13.53 2.19 17.16
C GLY A 347 14.42 1.48 16.14
N MET A 348 14.00 1.40 14.88
CA MET A 348 14.82 0.91 13.78
C MET A 348 15.85 1.97 13.35
N VAL A 349 15.45 3.24 13.32
CA VAL A 349 16.34 4.39 13.05
C VAL A 349 17.40 4.52 14.14
N THR A 350 17.01 4.51 15.42
CA THR A 350 17.95 4.57 16.55
C THR A 350 18.96 3.42 16.47
N TRP A 351 18.50 2.19 16.29
CA TRP A 351 19.39 1.04 16.14
C TRP A 351 20.35 1.19 14.95
N ALA A 352 19.86 1.69 13.81
CA ALA A 352 20.68 1.87 12.62
C ALA A 352 21.81 2.87 12.86
N LEU A 353 21.52 4.00 13.50
CA LEU A 353 22.53 5.02 13.82
C LEU A 353 23.56 4.55 14.85
N GLU A 354 23.15 3.71 15.80
CA GLU A 354 24.06 3.11 16.79
C GLU A 354 24.98 2.04 16.17
N ASN A 355 24.45 1.22 15.26
CA ASN A 355 25.14 0.01 14.76
C ASN A 355 25.90 0.26 13.45
N PHE A 356 25.58 1.33 12.72
CA PHE A 356 26.24 1.69 11.46
C PHE A 356 26.78 3.12 11.50
N PRO A 357 27.95 3.37 12.12
CA PRO A 357 28.60 4.69 12.11
C PRO A 357 28.94 5.22 10.70
N CYS A 358 28.89 4.35 9.69
CA CYS A 358 29.14 4.69 8.29
C CYS A 358 27.92 5.31 7.58
N ILE A 359 26.75 5.38 8.23
CA ILE A 359 25.57 6.07 7.70
C ILE A 359 25.18 7.25 8.57
N GLN A 360 24.47 8.20 7.96
CA GLN A 360 23.88 9.35 8.64
C GLN A 360 22.42 9.46 8.22
N LEU A 361 21.56 9.83 9.18
CA LEU A 361 20.18 10.19 8.87
C LEU A 361 20.18 11.51 8.08
N ILE A 362 19.40 11.57 7.02
CA ILE A 362 19.18 12.77 6.23
C ILE A 362 17.68 13.08 6.15
N PRO A 363 17.29 14.34 5.87
CA PRO A 363 15.90 14.69 5.59
C PRO A 363 15.31 13.77 4.50
N ALA A 364 14.22 13.08 4.83
CA ALA A 364 13.46 12.26 3.91
C ALA A 364 12.56 13.15 3.04
N GLU A 365 13.15 14.06 2.26
CA GLU A 365 12.41 15.00 1.41
C GLU A 365 11.87 14.35 0.13
N PRO A 366 10.72 14.79 -0.40
CA PRO A 366 9.87 15.89 0.09
C PRO A 366 9.00 15.48 1.30
N PHE A 367 8.73 16.43 2.19
CA PHE A 367 7.93 16.23 3.40
C PHE A 367 6.42 16.39 3.13
N TYR A 368 5.67 15.33 3.39
CA TYR A 368 4.21 15.30 3.44
C TYR A 368 3.69 14.73 4.75
N GLY A 369 4.42 13.79 5.37
CA GLY A 369 4.10 13.21 6.66
C GLY A 369 4.60 14.05 7.84
N GLY A 370 4.08 13.75 9.02
CA GLY A 370 4.48 14.37 10.29
C GLY A 370 5.89 13.94 10.71
N PRO A 371 6.40 14.49 11.82
CA PRO A 371 7.69 14.09 12.35
C PRO A 371 7.61 12.70 12.99
N GLY A 372 8.77 12.12 13.35
CA GLY A 372 8.82 10.93 14.22
C GLY A 372 8.18 11.21 15.58
N LEU A 373 7.72 10.17 16.27
CA LEU A 373 7.11 10.32 17.59
C LEU A 373 8.09 10.90 18.63
N PRO A 374 7.62 11.70 19.60
CA PRO A 374 8.44 12.20 20.71
C PRO A 374 8.79 11.08 21.68
N ASP A 375 9.86 11.27 22.46
CA ASP A 375 10.22 10.45 23.63
C ASP A 375 10.42 8.94 23.36
N VAL A 376 10.70 8.57 22.10
CA VAL A 376 10.91 7.16 21.69
C VAL A 376 12.28 6.91 21.06
N GLY A 377 13.27 7.72 21.42
CA GLY A 377 14.69 7.49 21.11
C GLY A 377 15.30 8.33 19.99
N LEU A 378 14.52 9.18 19.31
CA LEU A 378 15.02 10.17 18.36
C LEU A 378 15.01 11.57 18.99
N SER A 379 16.05 12.37 18.77
CA SER A 379 16.03 13.80 19.10
C SER A 379 15.07 14.57 18.20
N ASP A 380 14.65 15.77 18.60
CA ASP A 380 13.75 16.60 17.76
C ASP A 380 14.33 16.88 16.36
N GLU A 381 15.65 17.08 16.27
CA GLU A 381 16.37 17.23 15.00
C GLU A 381 16.26 15.98 14.12
N GLN A 382 16.32 14.79 14.71
CA GLN A 382 16.16 13.53 13.97
C GLN A 382 14.69 13.25 13.64
N ARG A 383 13.76 13.60 14.54
CA ARG A 383 12.33 13.43 14.35
C ARG A 383 11.81 14.23 13.15
N ILE A 384 12.34 15.44 12.92
CA ILE A 384 12.01 16.22 11.72
C ILE A 384 12.68 15.67 10.45
N MET A 385 13.69 14.80 10.53
CA MET A 385 14.28 14.21 9.32
C MET A 385 13.47 13.03 8.77
N VAL A 386 12.71 12.34 9.62
CA VAL A 386 11.83 11.22 9.21
C VAL A 386 10.43 11.71 8.84
N GLN A 387 9.61 10.81 8.29
CA GLN A 387 8.20 11.05 8.02
C GLN A 387 7.33 9.95 8.62
N ARG A 388 6.34 10.35 9.41
CA ARG A 388 5.30 9.46 9.93
C ARG A 388 3.93 9.90 9.44
N PHE A 389 3.16 8.95 8.94
CA PHE A 389 1.78 9.16 8.53
C PHE A 389 0.87 8.49 9.56
N GLY A 390 -0.06 9.27 10.11
CA GLY A 390 -0.92 8.85 11.20
C GLY A 390 -1.84 9.98 11.68
N PRO A 391 -2.71 9.70 12.67
CA PRO A 391 -3.64 10.70 13.20
C PRO A 391 -2.99 11.70 14.16
N GLU A 392 -1.70 11.54 14.47
CA GLU A 392 -1.01 12.36 15.45
C GLU A 392 -0.79 13.79 14.92
N GLU A 393 -1.07 14.77 15.78
CA GLU A 393 -0.68 16.16 15.56
C GLU A 393 0.59 16.44 16.35
N ASP A 394 1.55 17.12 15.74
CA ASP A 394 2.83 17.46 16.36
C ASP A 394 3.25 18.90 16.03
N PRO A 395 3.68 19.69 17.03
CA PRO A 395 4.09 21.08 16.80
C PRO A 395 5.33 21.23 15.92
N LEU A 396 6.21 20.23 15.82
CA LEU A 396 7.43 20.31 15.00
C LEU A 396 7.14 20.34 13.49
N ARG A 397 6.03 19.73 13.06
CA ARG A 397 5.57 19.80 11.67
C ARG A 397 4.06 19.58 11.59
N LYS A 398 3.35 20.65 11.25
CA LYS A 398 1.94 20.58 10.84
C LYS A 398 1.84 19.89 9.48
N VAL A 399 0.82 19.06 9.32
CA VAL A 399 0.55 18.31 8.10
C VAL A 399 -0.84 18.64 7.57
N GLU A 400 -1.02 18.50 6.26
CA GLU A 400 -2.31 18.67 5.62
C GLU A 400 -3.25 17.48 5.92
N ASP A 401 -4.56 17.72 5.75
CA ASP A 401 -5.60 16.71 5.97
C ASP A 401 -5.35 15.43 5.14
N LEU A 402 -4.89 15.58 3.89
CA LEU A 402 -4.56 14.45 3.03
C LEU A 402 -3.58 13.47 3.71
N SER A 403 -2.54 14.00 4.37
CA SER A 403 -1.51 13.20 5.03
C SER A 403 -2.02 12.52 6.30
N GLN A 404 -2.89 13.17 7.07
CA GLN A 404 -3.53 12.60 8.27
C GLN A 404 -4.58 11.54 7.90
N ASN A 405 -5.20 11.67 6.74
CA ASN A 405 -6.20 10.73 6.20
C ASN A 405 -5.57 9.69 5.26
N THR A 406 -4.42 9.13 5.64
CA THR A 406 -3.76 8.02 4.94
C THR A 406 -3.70 6.75 5.78
N ILE A 407 -3.09 5.68 5.28
CA ILE A 407 -2.69 4.55 6.13
C ILE A 407 -1.55 4.96 7.08
N GLY A 408 -1.40 4.22 8.18
CA GLY A 408 -0.20 4.32 9.03
C GLY A 408 1.04 3.92 8.24
N PHE A 409 2.03 4.80 8.18
CA PHE A 409 3.23 4.61 7.36
C PHE A 409 4.42 5.34 7.95
N PHE A 410 5.63 4.87 7.66
CA PHE A 410 6.87 5.49 8.12
C PHE A 410 7.93 5.50 7.00
N ILE A 411 8.70 6.57 6.92
CA ILE A 411 9.80 6.75 5.97
C ILE A 411 11.00 7.36 6.69
N ALA A 412 12.17 6.75 6.52
CA ALA A 412 13.46 7.30 6.93
C ALA A 412 14.43 7.24 5.75
N SER A 413 15.30 8.24 5.63
CA SER A 413 16.33 8.29 4.59
C SER A 413 17.72 8.45 5.21
N PHE A 414 18.69 7.72 4.68
CA PHE A 414 20.05 7.71 5.13
C PHE A 414 21.01 7.91 3.96
N ILE A 415 22.16 8.51 4.24
CA ILE A 415 23.30 8.55 3.32
C ILE A 415 24.46 7.77 3.92
N LYS A 416 25.18 7.01 3.10
CA LYS A 416 26.43 6.36 3.53
C LYS A 416 27.59 7.33 3.35
N VAL A 417 28.28 7.67 4.43
CA VAL A 417 29.36 8.69 4.42
C VAL A 417 30.76 8.09 4.37
N SER A 418 30.90 6.80 4.68
CA SER A 418 32.18 6.10 4.64
C SER A 418 31.99 4.62 4.37
N ASP A 419 33.08 3.93 4.05
CA ASP A 419 33.02 2.47 3.93
C ASP A 419 32.74 1.83 5.28
N HIS A 420 31.92 0.77 5.24
CA HIS A 420 31.62 -0.02 6.42
C HIS A 420 32.89 -0.79 6.82
N LYS A 421 33.68 -0.24 7.74
CA LYS A 421 34.76 -1.00 8.39
C LYS A 421 34.12 -2.15 9.14
N ILE A 422 34.41 -3.37 8.71
CA ILE A 422 34.01 -4.59 9.43
C ILE A 422 34.74 -4.53 10.77
N ASN A 423 34.02 -4.28 11.87
CA ASN A 423 34.51 -4.73 13.16
C ASN A 423 34.45 -6.26 13.10
N SER A 424 35.57 -6.87 12.74
CA SER A 424 35.81 -8.30 12.85
C SER A 424 35.86 -8.63 14.33
N GLY A 425 34.71 -8.96 14.91
CA GLY A 425 34.62 -9.38 16.31
C GLY A 425 33.22 -9.25 16.88
N GLU A 426 32.39 -10.27 16.64
CA GLU A 426 31.59 -10.99 17.67
C GLU A 426 30.86 -12.18 17.05
#